data_AF-A0A537RNY5-F1
#
_entry.id   AF-A0A537RNY5-F1
#
_cell.length_a   1.000
_cell.length_b   1.000
_cell.length_c   1.000
_cell.angle_alpha   90.00
_cell.angle_beta   90.00
_cell.angle_gamma   90.00
#
_symmetry.space_group_name_H-M   'P 1'
#
loop_
_entity.id
_entity.type
_entity.pdbx_description
1 polymer ?
#
loop_
_entity_poly.entity_id
_entity_poly.type
_entity_poly.pdbx_seq_one_letter_code
_entity_poly.pdbx_strand_id
1 'polypeptide(L)' 'MTRLRLMVACLLALALLLLLGWQAQREQLVKACLDSGGAWTGNACGPLRIRPILQRDLHRS' A
#
# COMPACT_ATOMS: atom_id res chain seq x y z
N MET A 1 34.55 -17.57 4.27
CA MET A 1 33.58 -16.60 3.70
C MET A 1 34.22 -15.22 3.73
N THR A 2 34.35 -14.54 2.58
CA THR A 2 35.02 -13.23 2.52
C THR A 2 34.18 -12.17 3.23
N ARG A 3 34.82 -11.32 4.05
CA ARG A 3 34.17 -10.22 4.80
C ARG A 3 33.29 -9.34 3.90
N LEU A 4 33.67 -9.21 2.63
CA LEU A 4 32.91 -8.53 1.59
C LEU A 4 31.50 -9.13 1.37
N ARG A 5 31.38 -10.47 1.34
CA ARG A 5 30.08 -11.13 1.16
C ARG A 5 29.14 -10.88 2.34
N LEU A 6 29.67 -10.80 3.56
CA LEU A 6 28.90 -10.46 4.75
C LEU A 6 28.40 -9.02 4.70
N MET A 7 29.26 -8.07 4.31
CA MET A 7 28.86 -6.66 4.14
C MET A 7 27.73 -6.51 3.09
N VAL A 8 27.85 -7.19 1.95
CA VAL A 8 26.81 -7.16 0.90
C VAL A 8 25.51 -7.79 1.40
N ALA A 9 25.57 -8.91 2.11
CA ALA A 9 24.39 -9.54 2.68
C ALA A 9 23.69 -8.64 3.71
N CYS A 10 24.44 -7.98 4.59
CA CYS A 10 23.91 -7.01 5.56
C CYS A 10 23.23 -5.82 4.86
N LEU A 11 23.85 -5.27 3.81
CA LEU A 11 23.27 -4.17 3.04
C LEU A 11 21.96 -4.56 2.36
N LEU A 12 21.92 -5.76 1.75
CA LEU A 12 20.70 -6.28 1.13
C LEU A 12 19.60 -6.51 2.15
N ALA A 13 19.92 -7.09 3.31
CA ALA A 13 18.96 -7.29 4.38
C ALA A 13 18.39 -5.96 4.91
N LEU A 14 19.24 -4.94 5.09
CA LEU A 14 18.82 -3.61 5.49
C LEU A 14 17.88 -2.97 4.47
N ALA A 15 18.21 -3.06 3.18
CA ALA A 15 17.38 -2.53 2.09
C ALA A 15 16.01 -3.22 2.03
N LEU A 16 15.97 -4.55 2.24
CA LEU A 16 14.73 -5.32 2.32
C LEU A 16 13.84 -4.87 3.49
N LEU A 17 14.41 -4.67 4.68
CA LEU A 17 13.66 -4.19 5.84
C LEU A 17 13.08 -2.78 5.61
N LEU A 18 13.85 -1.89 4.98
CA LEU A 18 13.39 -0.55 4.62
C LEU A 18 12.23 -0.61 3.62
N LEU A 19 12.33 -1.46 2.59
CA LEU A 19 11.26 -1.68 1.61
C LEU A 19 9.98 -2.20 2.24
N LEU A 20 10.10 -3.19 3.14
CA LEU A 20 8.96 -3.75 3.86
C LEU A 20 8.30 -2.72 4.78
N GLY A 21 9.09 -1.94 5.51
CA GLY A 21 8.58 -0.84 6.34
C GLY A 21 7.84 0.21 5.53
N TRP A 22 8.39 0.60 4.38
CA TRP A 22 7.74 1.54 3.46
C TRP A 22 6.41 1.01 2.91
N GLN A 23 6.36 -0.27 2.53
CA GLN A 23 5.15 -0.94 2.06
C GLN A 23 4.08 -0.97 3.16
N ALA A 24 4.44 -1.35 4.39
CA ALA A 24 3.53 -1.39 5.52
C ALA A 24 2.94 0.00 5.85
N GLN A 25 3.76 1.05 5.79
CA GLN A 25 3.28 2.42 6.00
C GLN A 25 2.30 2.86 4.90
N ARG A 26 2.58 2.50 3.64
CA ARG A 26 1.68 2.78 2.51
C ARG A 26 0.35 2.05 2.67
N GLU A 27 0.36 0.79 3.07
CA GLU A 27 -0.86 0.02 3.34
C GLU A 27 -1.70 0.66 4.44
N GLN A 28 -1.08 1.14 5.52
CA GLN A 28 -1.79 1.83 6.59
C GLN A 28 -2.48 3.11 6.10
N LEU A 29 -1.82 3.90 5.24
CA LEU A 29 -2.40 5.11 4.65
C LEU A 29 -3.58 4.79 3.72
N VAL A 30 -3.44 3.75 2.89
CA VAL A 30 -4.52 3.27 2.02
C VAL A 30 -5.70 2.81 2.86
N LYS A 31 -5.45 2.00 3.89
CA LYS A 31 -6.48 1.48 4.78
C LYS A 31 -7.21 2.60 5.51
N ALA A 32 -6.48 3.56 6.09
CA ALA A 32 -7.08 4.73 6.74
C ALA A 32 -7.95 5.55 5.78
N CYS A 33 -7.52 5.71 4.53
CA CYS A 33 -8.32 6.38 3.50
C CYS A 33 -9.63 5.64 3.22
N LEU A 34 -9.56 4.33 3.02
CA LEU A 34 -10.73 3.49 2.74
C LEU A 34 -11.69 3.44 3.95
N ASP A 35 -11.16 3.32 5.17
CA ASP A 35 -11.93 3.31 6.41
C ASP A 35 -12.65 4.65 6.63
N SER A 36 -12.08 5.77 6.17
CA SER A 36 -12.74 7.09 6.18
C SER A 36 -13.81 7.27 5.10
N GLY A 37 -14.03 6.24 4.25
CA GLY A 37 -14.95 6.32 3.11
C GLY A 37 -14.39 7.13 1.94
N GLY A 38 -13.07 7.31 1.87
CA GLY A 38 -12.36 7.94 0.75
C GLY A 38 -11.92 6.92 -0.31
N ALA A 39 -11.48 7.42 -1.47
CA ALA A 39 -10.94 6.59 -2.56
C ALA A 39 -9.44 6.85 -2.72
N TRP A 40 -8.64 5.79 -2.68
CA TRP A 40 -7.20 5.88 -2.90
C TRP A 40 -6.88 5.93 -4.41
N THR A 41 -6.29 7.02 -4.89
CA THR A 41 -5.96 7.21 -6.32
C THR A 41 -4.54 6.79 -6.68
N GLY A 42 -3.87 6.01 -5.82
CA GLY A 42 -2.50 5.53 -6.02
C GLY A 42 -1.42 6.39 -5.35
N ASN A 43 -1.69 7.68 -5.15
CA ASN A 43 -0.78 8.60 -4.45
C ASN A 43 -1.44 9.44 -3.35
N ALA A 44 -2.76 9.61 -3.38
CA ALA A 44 -3.48 10.42 -2.41
C ALA A 44 -4.83 9.79 -2.07
N CYS A 45 -5.34 10.15 -0.88
CA CYS A 45 -6.72 9.91 -0.52
C CYS A 45 -7.58 11.04 -1.11
N GLY A 46 -8.50 10.69 -1.99
CA GLY A 46 -9.47 11.61 -2.57
C GLY A 46 -10.89 11.32 -2.10
N PRO A 47 -11.84 12.25 -2.29
CA PRO A 47 -13.24 11.98 -2.05
C PRO A 47 -13.71 10.83 -2.95
N LEU A 48 -14.58 9.97 -2.41
CA LEU A 48 -15.19 8.86 -3.14
C LEU A 48 -16.01 9.41 -4.31
N ARG A 49 -15.38 9.62 -5.48
CA ARG A 49 -16.13 9.79 -6.72
C ARG A 49 -16.70 8.43 -7.05
N ILE A 50 -17.92 8.20 -6.56
CA ILE A 50 -18.78 7.06 -6.85
C ILE A 50 -18.64 6.74 -8.34
N ARG A 51 -17.81 5.76 -8.68
CA ARG A 51 -17.89 5.14 -10.00
C ARG A 51 -19.22 4.39 -10.00
N PRO A 52 -20.12 4.62 -10.97
CA PRO A 52 -21.50 4.11 -10.99
C PRO A 52 -21.59 2.60 -11.28
N ILE A 53 -20.61 1.80 -10.85
CA ILE A 53 -20.56 0.35 -11.12
C ILE A 53 -21.21 -0.43 -9.97
N LEU A 54 -21.23 0.08 -8.74
CA LEU A 54 -21.84 -0.64 -7.61
C LEU A 54 -23.38 -0.52 -7.54
N GLN A 55 -23.99 0.41 -8.27
CA GLN A 55 -25.45 0.64 -8.19
C GLN A 55 -26.27 -0.33 -9.05
N ARG A 56 -25.65 -1.06 -9.99
CA ARG A 56 -26.36 -2.00 -10.87
C ARG A 56 -26.70 -3.32 -10.18
N ASP A 57 -25.88 -3.77 -9.23
CA ASP A 57 -26.10 -5.04 -8.55
C ASP A 57 -27.07 -4.95 -7.37
N LEU A 58 -27.37 -3.75 -6.87
CA LEU A 58 -28.36 -3.54 -5.80
C LEU A 58 -29.80 -3.34 -6.32
N HIS A 59 -29.99 -3.15 -7.63
CA HIS A 59 -31.31 -2.88 -8.24
C HIS A 59 -31.97 -4.12 -8.88
N ARG A 60 -31.40 -5.31 -8.63
CA ARG A 60 -31.94 -6.59 -9.09
C ARG A 60 -32.33 -7.47 -7.91
N SER A 61 -33.08 -6.90 -6.98
CA SER A 61 -33.87 -7.60 -5.96
C SER A 61 -35.32 -7.63 -6.39
#